data_AF-A0A963VQ47-F1
#
_entry.id   AF-A0A963VQ47-F1
#
_cell.length_a   1.000
_cell.length_b   1.000
_cell.length_c   1.000
_cell.angle_alpha   90.00
_cell.angle_beta   90.00
_cell.angle_gamma   90.00
#
_symmetry.space_group_name_H-M   'P 1'
#
loop_
_entity.id
_entity.type
_entity.pdbx_description
1 polymer ?
#
loop_
_entity_poly.entity_id
_entity_poly.type
_entity_poly.pdbx_seq_one_letter_code
_entity_poly.pdbx_strand_id
1 'polypeptide(L)'
;MKAAVFHPGTQHSWQTATALQQLGCLEWYATSIFHDPGRWPYRLERYLPPPLARRVGAEFRRFRHDGLDPALVRTAGLFEWFERAAARMGAGGLARRLDRIGNRRFAGLLAREIASPHPFALWGYDGSSLETFRMGRTHGRHCILDRT
;
A
#
# COMPACT_ATOMS: atom_id res chain seq x y z
N MET A 1 -16.83 -13.96 3.95
CA MET A 1 -15.63 -14.10 3.10
C MET A 1 -14.71 -12.93 3.39
N LYS A 2 -13.41 -13.15 3.58
CA LYS A 2 -12.49 -12.05 3.83
C LYS A 2 -12.03 -11.39 2.54
N ALA A 3 -11.59 -10.14 2.63
CA ALA A 3 -11.03 -9.38 1.54
C ALA A 3 -9.65 -8.82 1.91
N ALA A 4 -8.74 -8.90 0.96
CA ALA A 4 -7.45 -8.25 0.99
C ALA A 4 -7.53 -6.96 0.18
N VAL A 5 -7.34 -5.82 0.83
CA VAL A 5 -7.42 -4.50 0.19
C VAL A 5 -6.02 -4.07 -0.21
N PHE A 6 -5.84 -3.51 -1.40
CA PHE A 6 -4.55 -2.96 -1.79
C PHE A 6 -4.67 -1.69 -2.60
N HIS A 7 -3.78 -0.73 -2.30
CA HIS A 7 -3.58 0.44 -3.13
C HIS A 7 -2.18 1.03 -2.87
N PRO A 8 -1.33 1.24 -3.89
CA PRO A 8 0.03 1.71 -3.70
C PRO A 8 0.15 3.21 -3.35
N GLY A 9 -0.95 3.92 -3.14
CA GLY A 9 -0.96 5.35 -2.84
C GLY A 9 -2.01 5.73 -1.81
N THR A 10 -2.09 7.02 -1.50
CA THR A 10 -3.07 7.57 -0.56
C THR A 10 -4.41 7.82 -1.23
N GLN A 11 -5.18 6.75 -1.38
CA GLN A 11 -6.60 6.81 -1.70
C GLN A 11 -7.43 6.33 -0.50
N HIS A 12 -8.74 6.55 -0.53
CA HIS A 12 -9.76 6.04 0.42
C HIS A 12 -9.67 4.53 0.74
N SER A 13 -8.79 3.77 0.06
CA SER A 13 -8.38 2.39 0.39
C SER A 13 -8.18 2.08 1.87
N TRP A 14 -7.58 2.99 2.64
CA TRP A 14 -7.39 2.79 4.08
C TRP A 14 -8.72 2.80 4.84
N GLN A 15 -9.72 3.57 4.38
CA GLN A 15 -11.07 3.61 4.98
C GLN A 15 -11.80 2.31 4.72
N THR A 16 -11.74 1.80 3.49
CA THR A 16 -12.28 0.48 3.13
C THR A 16 -11.63 -0.63 3.96
N ALA A 17 -10.29 -0.61 4.09
CA ALA A 17 -9.58 -1.56 4.94
C ALA A 17 -10.00 -1.45 6.41
N THR A 18 -10.15 -0.22 6.94
CA THR A 18 -10.58 0.02 8.33
C THR A 18 -11.98 -0.56 8.56
N ALA A 19 -12.93 -0.30 7.67
CA ALA A 19 -14.28 -0.82 7.76
C ALA A 19 -14.30 -2.36 7.71
N LEU A 20 -13.54 -2.95 6.79
CA LEU A 20 -13.42 -4.42 6.71
C LEU A 20 -12.78 -5.01 7.97
N GLN A 21 -11.82 -4.33 8.58
CA GLN A 21 -11.22 -4.76 9.84
C GLN A 21 -12.24 -4.74 10.98
N GLN A 22 -13.00 -3.64 11.11
CA GLN A 22 -14.06 -3.51 12.11
C GLN A 22 -15.14 -4.60 11.97
N LEU A 23 -15.39 -5.05 10.74
CA LEU A 23 -16.32 -6.14 10.43
C LEU A 23 -15.70 -7.55 10.57
N GLY A 24 -14.41 -7.67 10.92
CA GLY A 24 -13.71 -8.96 10.97
C GLY A 24 -13.49 -9.62 9.59
N CYS A 25 -13.67 -8.85 8.52
CA CYS A 25 -13.61 -9.30 7.13
C CYS A 25 -12.30 -8.92 6.42
N LEU A 26 -11.39 -8.18 7.06
CA LEU A 26 -10.08 -7.86 6.49
C LEU A 26 -9.15 -9.08 6.62
N GLU A 27 -8.50 -9.45 5.51
CA GLU A 27 -7.40 -10.41 5.53
C GLU A 27 -6.05 -9.70 5.69
N TRP A 28 -5.80 -8.69 4.87
CA TRP A 28 -4.69 -7.76 5.01
C TRP A 28 -4.94 -6.49 4.19
N TYR A 29 -4.24 -5.41 4.54
CA TYR A 29 -4.22 -4.17 3.78
C TYR A 29 -2.82 -3.91 3.24
N ALA A 30 -2.68 -3.73 1.93
CA ALA A 30 -1.39 -3.42 1.32
C ALA A 30 -1.33 -1.99 0.79
N THR A 31 -0.29 -1.26 1.17
CA THR A 31 -0.04 0.10 0.73
C THR A 31 1.45 0.40 0.63
N SER A 32 1.86 1.35 -0.19
CA SER A 32 3.27 1.76 -0.23
C SER A 32 3.66 2.63 0.98
N ILE A 33 2.69 3.24 1.68
CA ILE A 33 2.97 4.12 2.83
C ILE A 33 2.01 3.82 3.97
N PHE A 34 2.57 3.51 5.14
CA PHE A 34 1.84 3.41 6.39
C PHE A 34 2.81 3.81 7.49
N HIS A 35 2.54 4.92 8.19
CA HIS A 35 3.42 5.38 9.26
C HIS A 35 3.34 4.45 10.45
N ASP A 36 4.46 3.80 10.75
CA ASP A 36 4.66 3.02 11.96
C ASP A 36 5.98 3.47 12.63
N PRO A 37 5.94 4.26 13.72
CA PRO A 37 7.14 4.78 14.38
C PRO A 37 8.01 3.68 15.03
N GLY A 38 7.52 2.44 15.09
CA GLY A 38 8.25 1.25 15.51
C GLY A 38 9.05 0.59 14.38
N ARG A 39 8.79 0.93 13.11
CA ARG A 39 9.35 0.25 11.94
C ARG A 39 10.39 1.09 11.21
N TRP A 40 11.37 0.44 10.59
CA TRP A 40 12.27 1.12 9.65
C TRP A 40 11.50 1.50 8.37
N PRO A 41 11.72 2.68 7.74
CA PRO A 41 12.69 3.72 8.12
C PRO A 41 12.14 4.78 9.10
N TYR A 42 10.88 4.73 9.52
CA TYR A 42 10.28 5.71 10.43
C TYR A 42 11.01 5.81 11.78
N ARG A 43 11.68 4.75 12.23
CA ARG A 43 12.60 4.80 13.37
C ARG A 43 13.71 5.85 13.24
N LEU A 44 14.09 6.26 12.02
CA LEU A 44 15.10 7.30 11.79
C LEU A 44 14.67 8.67 12.28
N GLU A 45 13.36 8.92 12.44
CA GLU A 45 12.84 10.15 13.06
C GLU A 45 13.48 10.44 14.43
N ARG A 46 13.84 9.39 15.17
CA ARG A 46 14.42 9.48 16.51
C ARG A 46 15.87 9.99 16.50
N TYR A 47 16.55 9.93 15.36
CA TYR A 47 17.94 10.36 15.20
C TYR A 47 18.06 11.68 14.43
N LEU A 48 16.94 12.25 13.96
CA LEU A 48 16.94 13.54 13.27
C LEU A 48 17.05 14.70 14.28
N PRO A 49 17.77 15.79 13.93
CA PRO A 49 17.75 17.02 14.73
C PRO A 49 16.32 17.55 14.95
N PRO A 50 16.02 18.20 16.09
CA PRO A 50 14.66 18.62 16.45
C PRO A 50 13.83 19.35 15.36
N PRO A 51 14.38 20.31 14.57
CA PRO A 51 13.60 20.97 13.53
C PRO A 51 13.25 20.04 12.37
N LEU A 52 14.13 19.09 12.03
CA LEU A 52 13.92 18.09 10.97
C LEU A 52 12.94 17.01 11.43
N ALA A 53 13.10 16.49 12.66
CA ALA A 53 12.21 15.50 13.24
C ALA A 53 10.76 16.01 13.27
N ARG A 54 10.54 17.29 13.62
CA ARG A 54 9.21 17.91 13.60
C ARG A 54 8.57 17.96 12.22
N ARG A 55 9.34 18.33 11.19
CA ARG A 55 8.85 18.40 9.79
C ARG A 55 8.53 17.01 9.26
N VAL A 56 9.45 16.08 9.42
CA VAL A 56 9.32 14.70 8.94
C VAL A 56 8.16 14.00 9.67
N GLY A 57 8.07 14.13 10.99
CA GLY A 57 6.96 13.57 11.77
C GLY A 57 5.61 14.21 11.41
N ALA A 58 5.57 15.48 11.00
CA ALA A 58 4.32 16.10 10.54
C ALA A 58 3.82 15.52 9.22
N GLU A 59 4.72 15.26 8.26
CA GLU A 59 4.34 14.59 7.02
C GLU A 59 3.96 13.14 7.25
N PHE A 60 4.72 12.41 8.07
CA PHE A 60 4.42 11.01 8.33
C PHE A 60 3.12 10.78 9.08
N ARG A 61 2.72 11.68 9.99
CA ARG A 61 1.40 11.62 10.65
C ARG A 61 0.24 11.61 9.65
N ARG A 62 0.39 12.13 8.44
CA ARG A 62 -0.66 12.09 7.39
C ARG A 62 -0.92 10.68 6.87
N PHE A 63 0.03 9.77 7.05
CA PHE A 63 -0.04 8.37 6.65
C PHE A 63 -0.22 7.44 7.85
N ARG A 64 -0.53 7.99 9.03
CA ARG A 64 -0.86 7.22 10.22
C ARG A 64 -2.37 7.01 10.25
N HIS A 65 -2.78 5.75 10.40
CA HIS A 65 -4.19 5.36 10.47
C HIS A 65 -4.42 4.56 11.74
N ASP A 66 -4.73 5.25 12.84
CA ASP A 66 -4.85 4.64 14.18
C ASP A 66 -5.93 3.56 14.30
N GLY A 67 -6.89 3.51 13.36
CA GLY A 67 -7.94 2.50 13.30
C GLY A 67 -7.52 1.17 12.67
N LEU A 68 -6.35 1.08 12.04
CA LEU A 68 -5.84 -0.14 11.39
C LEU A 68 -4.83 -0.84 12.28
N ASP A 69 -4.97 -2.15 12.44
CA ASP A 69 -3.99 -2.99 13.11
C ASP A 69 -2.73 -3.08 12.22
N PRO A 70 -1.56 -2.59 12.68
CA PRO A 70 -0.32 -2.66 11.92
C PRO A 70 0.07 -4.08 11.51
N ALA A 71 -0.35 -5.11 12.24
CA ALA A 71 -0.09 -6.51 11.91
C ALA A 71 -0.82 -6.98 10.63
N LEU A 72 -1.94 -6.32 10.29
CA LEU A 72 -2.69 -6.57 9.05
C LEU A 72 -2.15 -5.74 7.87
N VAL A 73 -1.23 -4.80 8.12
CA VAL A 73 -0.70 -3.91 7.07
C VAL A 73 0.56 -4.49 6.42
N ARG A 74 0.57 -4.53 5.10
CA ARG A 74 1.71 -4.90 4.26
C ARG A 74 2.23 -3.64 3.57
N THR A 75 3.49 -3.30 3.82
CA THR A 75 4.13 -2.14 3.20
C THR A 75 5.29 -2.52 2.31
N ALA A 76 5.39 -1.82 1.19
CA ALA A 76 6.50 -1.95 0.24
C ALA A 76 7.75 -1.13 0.63
N GLY A 77 7.64 -0.24 1.63
CA GLY A 77 8.72 0.59 2.14
C GLY A 77 8.82 1.97 1.46
N LEU A 78 9.43 2.93 2.16
CA LEU A 78 9.55 4.34 1.72
C LEU A 78 10.48 4.53 0.51
N PHE A 79 11.34 3.57 0.18
CA PHE A 79 12.24 3.68 -0.97
C PHE A 79 11.48 3.72 -2.30
N GLU A 80 10.42 2.93 -2.45
CA GLU A 80 9.52 2.99 -3.61
C GLU A 80 8.81 4.34 -3.71
N TRP A 81 8.58 5.02 -2.57
CA TRP A 81 8.00 6.36 -2.55
C TRP A 81 8.99 7.42 -3.04
N PHE A 82 10.26 7.41 -2.61
CA PHE A 82 11.26 8.35 -3.14
C PHE A 82 11.46 8.16 -4.65
N GLU A 83 11.51 6.92 -5.13
CA GLU A 83 11.56 6.63 -6.56
C GLU A 83 10.32 7.17 -7.29
N ARG A 84 9.10 6.96 -6.75
CA ARG A 84 7.86 7.44 -7.36
C ARG A 84 7.67 8.96 -7.28
N ALA A 85 8.09 9.59 -6.20
CA ALA A 85 8.05 11.04 -6.03
C ALA A 85 9.04 11.72 -6.99
N ALA A 86 10.27 11.21 -7.09
CA ALA A 86 11.26 11.66 -8.07
C ALA A 86 10.77 11.44 -9.51
N ALA A 87 10.16 10.28 -9.80
CA ALA A 87 9.56 9.96 -11.09
C ALA A 87 8.44 10.91 -11.52
N ARG A 88 7.61 11.37 -10.56
CA ARG A 88 6.51 12.30 -10.81
C ARG A 88 6.98 13.72 -11.09
N MET A 89 8.18 14.10 -10.66
CA MET A 89 8.73 15.45 -10.84
C MET A 89 9.39 15.71 -12.21
N GLY A 90 9.44 14.72 -13.13
CA GLY A 90 10.06 14.93 -14.44
C GLY A 90 9.53 14.04 -15.56
N ALA A 91 8.86 14.67 -16.54
CA ALA A 91 8.41 14.15 -17.84
C ALA A 91 7.23 13.16 -17.85
N GLY A 92 6.05 13.62 -18.30
CA GLY A 92 4.79 12.85 -18.33
C GLY A 92 4.79 11.56 -19.16
N GLY A 93 5.76 11.35 -20.07
CA GLY A 93 5.98 10.07 -20.75
C GLY A 93 6.69 9.03 -19.89
N LEU A 94 7.65 9.48 -19.07
CA LEU A 94 8.43 8.65 -18.15
C LEU A 94 7.59 8.22 -16.95
N ALA A 95 6.71 9.12 -16.46
CA ALA A 95 5.77 8.86 -15.39
C ALA A 95 4.91 7.60 -15.62
N ARG A 96 4.32 7.43 -16.82
CA ARG A 96 3.50 6.24 -17.12
C ARG A 96 4.29 4.92 -17.18
N ARG A 97 5.57 4.98 -17.52
CA ARG A 97 6.46 3.79 -17.47
C ARG A 97 6.82 3.48 -16.02
N LEU A 98 7.15 4.50 -15.23
CA LEU A 98 7.50 4.37 -13.82
C LEU A 98 6.30 3.91 -12.97
N ASP A 99 5.09 4.38 -13.26
CA ASP A 99 3.85 3.88 -12.65
C ASP A 99 3.64 2.39 -12.94
N ARG A 100 3.81 1.95 -14.19
CA ARG A 100 3.72 0.52 -14.54
C ARG A 100 4.77 -0.33 -13.85
N ILE A 101 6.01 0.15 -13.79
CA ILE A 101 7.10 -0.55 -13.09
C ILE A 101 6.79 -0.64 -11.59
N GLY A 102 6.34 0.46 -10.98
CA GLY A 102 5.93 0.48 -9.58
C GLY A 102 4.77 -0.46 -9.29
N ASN A 103 3.75 -0.51 -10.15
CA ASN A 103 2.62 -1.43 -9.99
C ASN A 103 3.05 -2.90 -10.11
N ARG A 104 4.00 -3.22 -11.00
CA ARG A 104 4.58 -4.57 -11.10
C ARG A 104 5.39 -4.96 -9.87
N ARG A 105 6.24 -4.05 -9.37
CA ARG A 105 7.00 -4.27 -8.13
C ARG A 105 6.06 -4.50 -6.96
N PHE A 106 5.06 -3.64 -6.82
CA PHE A 106 4.03 -3.76 -5.79
C PHE A 106 3.28 -5.10 -5.88
N ALA A 107 2.85 -5.53 -7.07
CA ALA A 107 2.25 -6.84 -7.27
C ALA A 107 3.22 -7.99 -6.89
N GLY A 108 4.50 -7.86 -7.23
CA GLY A 108 5.54 -8.83 -6.85
C GLY A 108 5.71 -8.97 -5.33
N LEU A 109 5.60 -7.87 -4.57
CA LEU A 109 5.63 -7.91 -3.11
C LEU A 109 4.43 -8.64 -2.51
N LEU A 110 3.28 -8.59 -3.19
CA LEU A 110 2.06 -9.29 -2.78
C LEU A 110 2.02 -10.73 -3.25
N ALA A 111 2.96 -11.19 -4.08
CA ALA A 111 2.89 -12.51 -4.70
C ALA A 111 2.78 -13.66 -3.69
N ARG A 112 3.56 -13.60 -2.61
CA ARG A 112 3.50 -14.61 -1.55
C ARG A 112 2.13 -14.65 -0.86
N GLU A 113 1.56 -13.48 -0.56
CA GLU A 113 0.26 -13.37 0.10
C GLU A 113 -0.87 -13.82 -0.84
N ILE A 114 -0.79 -13.43 -2.12
CA ILE A 114 -1.76 -13.83 -3.16
C ILE A 114 -1.74 -15.34 -3.41
N ALA A 115 -0.57 -15.99 -3.33
CA ALA A 115 -0.41 -17.42 -3.52
C ALA A 115 -0.80 -18.26 -2.28
N SER A 116 -1.12 -17.62 -1.14
CA SER A 116 -1.53 -18.28 0.10
C SER A 116 -2.71 -19.25 -0.11
N PRO A 117 -2.81 -20.38 0.62
CA PRO A 117 -3.99 -21.24 0.52
C PRO A 117 -5.25 -20.62 1.17
N HIS A 118 -5.12 -19.55 1.96
CA HIS A 118 -6.23 -18.97 2.70
C HIS A 118 -7.28 -18.33 1.76
N PRO A 119 -8.59 -18.55 1.97
CA PRO A 119 -9.62 -18.02 1.09
C PRO A 119 -9.89 -16.53 1.35
N PHE A 120 -9.64 -15.68 0.35
CA PHE A 120 -9.99 -14.26 0.37
C PHE A 120 -10.20 -13.72 -1.06
N ALA A 121 -10.89 -12.58 -1.16
CA ALA A 121 -11.01 -11.78 -2.38
C ALA A 121 -9.96 -10.67 -2.42
N LEU A 122 -9.51 -10.26 -3.60
CA LEU A 122 -8.64 -9.12 -3.82
C LEU A 122 -9.48 -7.88 -4.15
N TRP A 123 -9.36 -6.83 -3.35
CA TRP A 123 -10.02 -5.55 -3.56
C TRP A 123 -8.98 -4.51 -3.92
N GLY A 124 -9.07 -3.97 -5.13
CA GLY A 124 -8.17 -2.93 -5.63
C GLY A 124 -8.92 -1.79 -6.32
N TYR A 125 -8.19 -0.73 -6.63
CA TYR A 125 -8.74 0.50 -7.22
C TYR A 125 -8.22 0.72 -8.65
N ASP A 126 -8.88 1.62 -9.38
CA ASP A 126 -8.47 1.97 -10.74
C ASP A 126 -7.03 2.51 -10.79
N GLY A 127 -6.35 2.30 -11.91
CA GLY A 127 -4.97 2.75 -12.14
C GLY A 127 -3.86 1.94 -11.45
N SER A 128 -4.17 1.05 -10.50
CA SER A 128 -3.15 0.26 -9.76
C SER A 128 -3.39 -1.25 -9.68
N SER A 129 -4.55 -1.74 -10.13
CA SER A 129 -4.95 -3.13 -9.88
C SER A 129 -4.60 -4.15 -10.95
N LEU A 130 -4.18 -3.72 -12.14
CA LEU A 130 -4.04 -4.60 -13.30
C LEU A 130 -3.12 -5.81 -13.04
N GLU A 131 -1.90 -5.56 -12.58
CA GLU A 131 -0.90 -6.63 -12.43
C GLU A 131 -1.23 -7.51 -11.21
N THR A 132 -1.72 -6.92 -10.11
CA THR A 132 -2.17 -7.66 -8.92
C THR A 132 -3.37 -8.56 -9.23
N PHE A 133 -4.34 -8.11 -10.03
CA PHE A 133 -5.48 -8.94 -10.44
C PHE A 133 -5.10 -10.03 -11.43
N ARG A 134 -4.17 -9.77 -12.35
CA ARG A 134 -3.65 -10.84 -13.23
C ARG A 134 -3.08 -11.99 -12.39
N MET A 135 -2.24 -11.65 -11.42
CA MET A 135 -1.68 -12.63 -10.47
C MET A 135 -2.76 -13.27 -9.59
N GLY A 136 -3.73 -12.48 -9.12
CA GLY A 136 -4.87 -12.99 -8.36
C GLY A 136 -5.63 -14.07 -9.13
N ARG A 137 -5.94 -13.82 -10.40
CA ARG A 137 -6.69 -14.75 -11.25
C ARG A 137 -5.92 -16.04 -11.50
N THR A 138 -4.60 -16.00 -11.66
CA THR A 138 -3.79 -17.23 -11.79
C THR A 138 -3.84 -18.11 -10.54
N HIS A 139 -4.15 -17.52 -9.38
CA HIS A 139 -4.35 -18.22 -8.11
C HIS A 139 -5.84 -18.38 -7.72
N GLY A 140 -6.78 -18.21 -8.67
CA GLY A 140 -8.21 -18.41 -8.42
C GLY A 140 -8.87 -17.36 -7.51
N ARG A 141 -8.26 -16.17 -7.35
CA ARG A 141 -8.82 -15.11 -6.52
C ARG A 141 -9.99 -14.40 -7.18
N HIS A 142 -11.06 -14.19 -6.42
CA HIS A 142 -12.08 -13.20 -6.78
C HIS A 142 -11.48 -11.80 -6.72
N CYS A 143 -11.69 -10.99 -7.75
CA CYS A 143 -11.13 -9.64 -7.85
C CYS A 143 -12.27 -8.61 -7.89
N ILE A 144 -12.24 -7.66 -6.97
CA ILE A 144 -13.20 -6.56 -6.83
C ILE A 144 -12.49 -5.28 -7.23
N LEU A 145 -12.94 -4.64 -8.32
CA LEU A 145 -12.44 -3.35 -8.76
C LEU A 145 -13.34 -2.23 -8.26
N ASP A 146 -12.78 -1.35 -7.45
CA ASP A 146 -13.39 -0.08 -7.09
C ASP A 146 -13.02 0.98 -8.13
N ARG A 147 -14.03 1.54 -8.80
CA ARG A 147 -13.86 2.57 -9.82
C ARG A 147 -14.18 3.91 -9.21
N THR A 148 -13.14 4.70 -9.01
CA THR A 148 -13.16 6.05 -8.41
C THR A 148 -12.79 7.11 -9.43
#